data_AF-A0A522DLQ7-F1
#
_entry.id   AF-A0A522DLQ7-F1
#
_cell.length_a   1.000
_cell.length_b   1.000
_cell.length_c   1.000
_cell.angle_alpha   90.00
_cell.angle_beta   90.00
_cell.angle_gamma   90.00
#
_symmetry.space_group_name_H-M   'P 1'
#
loop_
_entity.id
_entity.type
_entity.pdbx_description
1 polymer ?
#
loop_
_entity_poly.entity_id
_entity_poly.type
_entity_poly.pdbx_seq_one_letter_code
_entity_poly.pdbx_strand_id
1 'polypeptide(L)'
;MKINEKIRFMRQLKEFSQEEMAEKLELSLNGYANIERGETDVQMSRLEQIAKIFDVDLMELLNFGEKNIICLTGNNSPISHNVWQNTNTPNELTFELQKAQLLIEQQLKEISYLKEIIELTKNQKKEQA
;
A
#
# COMPACT_ATOMS: atom_id res chain seq x y z
N MET A 1 12.98 -8.35 -1.06
CA MET A 1 13.38 -8.53 0.36
C MET A 1 13.49 -10.02 0.63
N LYS A 2 14.44 -10.46 1.45
CA LYS A 2 14.51 -11.86 1.92
C LYS A 2 13.50 -12.10 3.05
N ILE A 3 13.18 -13.37 3.32
CA ILE A 3 12.15 -13.73 4.31
C ILE A 3 12.47 -13.21 5.72
N ASN A 4 13.73 -13.29 6.16
CA ASN A 4 14.16 -12.78 7.46
C ASN A 4 13.98 -11.26 7.59
N GLU A 5 14.21 -10.51 6.52
CA GLU A 5 13.99 -9.07 6.46
C GLU A 5 12.50 -8.74 6.55
N LYS A 6 11.65 -9.52 5.88
CA LYS A 6 10.18 -9.38 5.94
C LYS A 6 9.66 -9.62 7.37
N ILE A 7 10.12 -10.68 8.02
CA ILE A 7 9.77 -11.01 9.42
C ILE A 7 10.15 -9.88 10.36
N ARG A 8 11.39 -9.39 10.26
CA ARG A 8 11.87 -8.27 11.08
C ARG A 8 11.04 -7.01 10.88
N PHE A 9 10.76 -6.67 9.62
CA PHE A 9 9.97 -5.49 9.29
C PHE A 9 8.54 -5.58 9.84
N MET A 10 7.86 -6.70 9.64
CA MET A 10 6.51 -6.93 10.17
C MET A 10 6.48 -6.89 11.70
N ARG A 11 7.48 -7.47 12.36
CA ARG A 11 7.61 -7.38 13.82
C ARG A 11 7.67 -5.92 14.28
N GLN A 12 8.51 -5.11 13.64
CA GLN A 12 8.64 -3.69 13.98
C GLN A 12 7.36 -2.89 13.70
N LEU A 13 6.64 -3.20 12.62
CA LEU A 13 5.33 -2.59 12.33
C LEU A 13 4.27 -2.90 13.40
N LYS A 14 4.30 -4.11 13.96
CA LYS A 14 3.42 -4.53 15.07
C LYS A 14 3.95 -4.09 16.44
N GLU A 15 5.06 -3.35 16.48
CA GLU A 15 5.73 -2.87 17.69
C GLU A 15 6.15 -3.98 18.67
N PHE A 16 6.31 -5.21 18.19
CA PHE A 16 6.76 -6.32 19.02
C PHE A 16 8.28 -6.27 19.24
N SER A 17 8.70 -6.51 20.47
CA SER A 17 10.10 -6.79 20.81
C SER A 17 10.55 -8.16 20.30
N GLN A 18 11.87 -8.39 20.25
CA GLN A 18 12.38 -9.71 19.86
C GLN A 18 12.06 -10.76 20.93
N GLU A 19 12.01 -10.36 22.19
CA GLU A 19 11.64 -11.15 23.35
C GLU A 19 10.19 -11.63 23.25
N GLU A 20 9.25 -10.71 22.94
CA GLU A 20 7.83 -11.06 22.77
C GLU A 20 7.61 -12.03 21.60
N MET A 21 8.31 -11.84 20.48
CA MET A 21 8.23 -12.77 19.35
C MET A 21 8.83 -14.13 19.68
N ALA A 22 9.97 -14.15 20.40
CA ALA A 22 10.59 -15.39 20.84
C ALA A 22 9.65 -16.17 21.77
N GLU A 23 9.00 -15.50 22.72
CA GLU A 23 8.02 -16.10 23.62
C GLU A 23 6.82 -16.69 22.85
N LYS A 24 6.22 -15.91 21.95
CA LYS A 24 5.06 -16.35 21.13
C LYS A 24 5.40 -17.53 20.21
N LEU A 25 6.65 -17.66 19.79
CA LEU A 25 7.13 -18.76 18.95
C LEU A 25 7.74 -19.92 19.75
N GLU A 26 7.77 -19.83 21.07
CA GLU A 26 8.44 -20.82 21.93
C GLU A 26 9.92 -21.03 21.53
N LEU A 27 10.61 -19.93 21.22
CA LEU A 27 12.02 -19.90 20.86
C LEU A 27 12.83 -19.19 21.95
N SER A 28 14.14 -19.46 21.98
CA SER A 28 15.04 -18.59 22.72
C SER A 28 15.17 -17.24 22.01
N LEU A 29 15.42 -16.17 22.77
CA LEU A 29 15.68 -14.83 22.21
C LEU A 29 16.76 -14.86 21.13
N ASN A 30 17.85 -15.57 21.40
CA ASN A 30 18.93 -15.76 20.43
C ASN A 30 18.47 -16.53 19.19
N GLY A 31 17.65 -17.57 19.36
CA GLY A 31 17.10 -18.33 18.24
C GLY A 31 16.25 -17.46 17.31
N TYR A 32 15.38 -16.62 17.86
CA TYR A 32 14.61 -15.67 17.07
C TYR A 32 15.48 -14.57 16.44
N ALA A 33 16.47 -14.04 17.16
CA ALA A 33 17.39 -13.04 16.63
C ALA A 33 18.22 -13.59 15.46
N ASN A 34 18.64 -14.86 15.51
CA ASN A 34 19.33 -15.54 14.40
C ASN A 34 18.45 -15.63 13.14
N ILE A 35 17.14 -15.86 13.32
CA ILE A 35 16.17 -15.85 12.23
C ILE A 35 16.18 -14.48 11.55
N GLU A 36 16.04 -13.37 12.29
CA GLU A 36 16.00 -12.03 11.70
C GLU A 36 17.30 -11.65 10.99
N ARG A 37 18.45 -12.14 11.48
CA ARG A 37 19.75 -11.97 10.82
C ARG A 37 19.95 -12.87 9.60
N GLY A 38 19.09 -13.87 9.40
CA GLY A 38 19.22 -14.85 8.31
C GLY A 38 20.33 -15.88 8.55
N GLU A 39 20.74 -16.08 9.80
CA GLU A 39 21.70 -17.12 10.21
C GLU A 39 21.02 -18.49 10.37
N THR A 40 19.70 -18.50 10.51
CA THR A 40 18.89 -19.71 10.66
C THR A 40 17.73 -19.66 9.66
N ASP A 41 17.65 -20.68 8.81
CA ASP A 41 16.52 -20.83 7.89
C ASP A 41 15.24 -21.18 8.66
N VAL A 42 14.13 -20.57 8.23
CA VAL A 42 12.82 -20.76 8.86
C VAL A 42 12.05 -21.81 8.08
N GLN A 43 11.61 -22.87 8.76
CA GLN A 43 10.77 -23.91 8.16
C GLN A 43 9.36 -23.38 7.85
N MET A 44 8.70 -23.98 6.86
CA MET A 44 7.37 -23.57 6.40
C MET A 44 6.31 -23.52 7.53
N SER A 45 6.28 -24.55 8.39
CA SER A 45 5.39 -24.59 9.56
C SER A 45 5.61 -23.43 10.52
N ARG A 46 6.86 -22.96 10.64
CA ARG A 46 7.20 -21.81 11.48
C ARG A 46 6.78 -20.49 10.82
N LEU A 47 6.88 -20.38 9.49
CA LEU A 47 6.35 -19.23 8.75
C LEU A 47 4.83 -19.11 8.90
N GLU A 48 4.10 -20.22 8.89
CA GLU A 48 2.66 -20.22 9.18
C GLU A 48 2.33 -19.69 10.58
N GLN A 49 3.11 -20.08 11.59
CA GLN A 49 2.94 -19.55 12.95
C GLN A 49 3.25 -18.06 13.03
N ILE A 50 4.30 -17.61 12.36
CA ILE A 50 4.67 -16.20 12.29
C ILE A 50 3.56 -15.38 11.62
N ALA A 51 3.01 -15.87 10.50
CA ALA A 51 1.89 -15.23 9.82
C ALA A 51 0.66 -15.10 10.74
N LYS A 52 0.33 -16.16 11.49
CA LYS A 52 -0.75 -16.13 12.50
C LYS A 52 -0.49 -15.11 13.62
N ILE A 53 0.74 -15.00 14.11
CA ILE A 53 1.10 -14.00 15.14
C ILE A 53 0.94 -12.58 14.61
N PHE A 54 1.27 -12.35 13.35
CA PHE A 54 1.10 -11.05 12.69
C PHE A 54 -0.33 -10.77 12.23
N ASP A 55 -1.24 -11.74 12.32
CA ASP A 55 -2.62 -11.66 11.85
C ASP A 55 -2.69 -11.33 10.34
N VAL A 56 -1.88 -12.05 9.56
CA VAL A 56 -1.82 -11.94 8.09
C VAL A 56 -1.88 -13.33 7.45
N ASP A 57 -2.23 -13.37 6.17
CA ASP A 57 -2.11 -14.62 5.40
C ASP A 57 -0.64 -14.97 5.13
N LEU A 58 -0.33 -16.26 5.01
CA LEU A 58 1.04 -16.70 4.73
C LEU A 58 1.54 -16.17 3.38
N MET A 59 0.69 -16.14 2.35
CA MET A 59 1.06 -15.59 1.04
C MET A 59 1.31 -14.09 1.12
N GLU A 60 0.59 -13.38 1.99
CA GLU A 60 0.84 -11.97 2.24
C GLU A 60 2.23 -11.75 2.87
N LEU A 61 2.58 -12.54 3.89
CA LEU A 61 3.93 -12.53 4.48
C LEU A 61 5.02 -12.85 3.43
N LEU A 62 4.78 -13.86 2.60
CA LEU A 62 5.74 -14.32 1.59
C LEU A 62 5.89 -13.33 0.43
N ASN A 63 4.83 -12.65 0.00
CA ASN A 63 4.89 -11.69 -1.10
C ASN A 63 5.23 -10.27 -0.64
N PHE A 64 5.36 -10.05 0.67
CA PHE A 64 5.62 -8.74 1.22
C PHE A 64 6.89 -8.09 0.62
N GLY A 65 6.74 -6.88 0.08
CA GLY A 65 7.83 -6.12 -0.53
C GLY A 65 8.34 -6.68 -1.86
N GLU A 66 7.62 -7.61 -2.51
CA GLU A 66 7.93 -8.07 -3.86
C GLU A 66 7.11 -7.32 -4.91
N LYS A 67 7.76 -6.97 -6.02
CA LYS A 67 7.04 -6.52 -7.23
C LYS A 67 6.57 -7.77 -7.95
N ASN A 68 5.27 -8.04 -7.93
CA ASN A 68 4.67 -9.19 -8.62
C ASN A 68 5.10 -9.21 -10.10
N ILE A 69 6.00 -10.14 -10.47
CA ILE A 69 6.25 -10.49 -11.87
C ILE A 69 5.27 -11.62 -12.20
N ILE A 70 4.14 -11.29 -12.81
CA ILE A 70 3.20 -12.27 -13.32
C ILE A 70 3.80 -12.83 -14.63
N CYS A 71 4.30 -14.06 -14.60
CA CYS A 71 4.63 -14.80 -15.81
C CYS A 71 3.39 -15.61 -16.24
N LEU A 72 2.61 -15.06 -17.19
CA LEU A 72 1.51 -15.79 -17.82
C LEU A 72 2.09 -16.74 -18.87
N THR A 73 2.62 -17.90 -18.45
CA THR A 73 2.84 -18.99 -19.40
C THR A 73 1.49 -19.61 -19.72
N GLY A 74 1.00 -19.29 -20.92
CA GLY A 74 -0.31 -19.67 -21.39
C GLY A 74 -0.56 -21.18 -21.31
N ASN A 75 -1.67 -21.53 -20.69
CA ASN A 75 -2.52 -22.64 -21.11
C ASN A 75 -3.95 -22.34 -20.61
N ASN A 76 -4.90 -22.37 -21.54
CA ASN A 76 -6.32 -22.09 -21.35
C ASN A 76 -6.97 -23.10 -20.39
N SER A 77 -6.86 -22.88 -19.08
CA SER A 77 -7.71 -23.54 -18.09
C SER A 77 -8.73 -22.54 -17.54
N PRO A 78 -10.05 -22.80 -17.66
CA PRO A 78 -11.08 -21.99 -17.03
C PRO A 78 -11.28 -22.46 -15.58
N ILE A 79 -10.21 -22.46 -14.77
CA ILE A 79 -10.28 -22.84 -13.35
C ILE A 79 -9.35 -21.93 -12.56
N SER A 80 -9.87 -20.76 -12.18
CA SER A 80 -9.96 -20.36 -10.77
C SER A 80 -10.46 -18.91 -10.69
N HIS A 81 -11.72 -18.79 -10.31
CA HIS A 81 -12.43 -17.56 -9.91
C HIS A 81 -11.86 -16.93 -8.61
N ASN A 82 -10.53 -16.92 -8.48
CA ASN A 82 -9.78 -16.20 -7.46
C ASN A 82 -8.55 -15.58 -8.13
N VAL A 83 -8.74 -15.01 -9.32
CA VAL A 83 -7.85 -13.96 -9.84
C VAL A 83 -7.99 -12.81 -8.87
N TRP A 84 -7.20 -12.93 -7.79
CA TRP A 84 -7.16 -12.05 -6.66
C TRP A 84 -6.96 -10.65 -7.24
N GLN A 85 -7.97 -9.81 -7.04
CA GLN A 85 -7.98 -8.42 -7.45
C GLN A 85 -6.79 -7.71 -6.79
N ASN A 86 -5.68 -7.69 -7.49
CA ASN A 86 -4.60 -6.75 -7.26
C ASN A 86 -3.86 -6.53 -8.58
N THR A 87 -4.64 -6.42 -9.66
CA THR A 87 -4.20 -5.60 -10.78
C THR A 87 -4.09 -4.18 -10.24
N ASN A 88 -2.92 -3.56 -10.42
CA ASN A 88 -2.76 -2.13 -10.42
C ASN A 88 -3.69 -1.49 -11.48
N THR A 89 -5.00 -1.53 -11.27
CA THR A 89 -5.90 -0.52 -11.82
C THR A 89 -5.55 0.77 -11.11
N PRO A 90 -5.46 1.92 -11.80
CA PRO A 90 -5.49 3.21 -11.12
C PRO A 90 -6.67 3.15 -10.15
N ASN A 91 -6.40 3.17 -8.83
CA ASN A 91 -7.43 3.07 -7.81
C ASN A 91 -8.54 4.04 -8.20
N GLU A 92 -9.80 3.60 -8.20
CA GLU A 92 -10.95 4.47 -8.47
C GLU A 92 -10.83 5.79 -7.69
N LEU A 93 -10.31 5.71 -6.46
CA LEU A 93 -9.93 6.84 -5.62
C LEU A 93 -8.89 7.80 -6.24
N THR A 94 -7.86 7.30 -6.93
CA THR A 94 -6.86 8.14 -7.62
C THR A 94 -7.45 8.85 -8.84
N PHE A 95 -8.35 8.19 -9.56
CA PHE A 95 -9.05 8.79 -10.69
C PHE A 95 -10.07 9.84 -10.22
N GLU A 96 -10.81 9.55 -9.15
CA GLU A 96 -11.72 10.50 -8.51
C GLU A 96 -10.97 11.72 -7.97
N LEU A 97 -9.80 11.52 -7.35
CA LEU A 97 -8.97 12.61 -6.85
C LEU A 97 -8.46 13.49 -8.00
N GLN A 98 -8.00 12.89 -9.10
CA GLN A 98 -7.57 13.63 -10.28
C GLN A 98 -8.73 14.42 -10.91
N LYS A 99 -9.92 13.82 -10.99
CA LYS A 99 -11.15 14.49 -11.47
C LYS A 99 -11.53 15.68 -10.58
N ALA A 100 -11.47 15.51 -9.26
CA ALA A 100 -11.76 16.59 -8.32
C ALA A 100 -10.77 17.75 -8.46
N GLN A 101 -9.48 17.47 -8.64
CA GLN A 101 -8.46 18.49 -8.87
C GLN A 101 -8.71 19.32 -10.14
N LEU A 102 -9.05 18.65 -11.24
CA LEU A 102 -9.40 19.30 -12.51
C LEU A 102 -10.62 20.21 -12.38
N LEU A 103 -11.64 19.77 -11.64
CA LEU A 103 -12.85 20.58 -11.39
C LEU A 103 -12.52 21.84 -10.58
N ILE A 104 -11.68 21.71 -9.55
CA ILE A 104 -11.22 22.84 -8.74
C ILE A 104 -10.45 23.84 -9.62
N GLU A 105 -9.56 23.37 -10.49
CA GLU A 105 -8.81 24.23 -11.40
C GLU A 105 -9.75 25.02 -12.34
N GLN A 106 -10.77 24.35 -12.88
CA GLN A 106 -11.77 25.00 -13.74
C GLN A 106 -12.57 26.05 -12.96
N GLN A 107 -13.02 25.73 -11.73
CA GLN A 107 -13.75 26.68 -10.89
C GLN A 107 -12.90 27.90 -10.52
N LEU A 108 -11.60 27.72 -10.26
CA LEU A 108 -10.69 28.84 -9.99
C LEU A 108 -10.54 29.77 -11.21
N LYS A 109 -10.46 29.20 -12.42
CA LYS A 109 -10.46 29.99 -13.66
C LYS A 109 -11.76 30.79 -13.80
N GLU A 110 -12.91 30.16 -13.59
CA GLU A 110 -14.21 30.84 -13.67
C GLU A 110 -14.32 31.97 -12.63
N ILE A 111 -13.90 31.74 -11.38
CA ILE A 111 -13.86 32.78 -10.35
C ILE A 111 -12.94 33.94 -10.78
N SER A 112 -11.80 33.65 -11.42
CA SER A 112 -10.89 34.70 -11.91
C SER A 112 -11.55 35.55 -13.00
N TYR A 113 -12.20 34.92 -13.98
CA TYR A 113 -12.94 35.64 -15.03
C TYR A 113 -14.09 36.48 -14.47
N LEU A 114 -14.87 35.92 -13.53
CA LEU A 114 -15.97 36.66 -12.91
C LEU A 114 -15.47 37.88 -12.12
N LYS A 115 -14.32 37.77 -11.42
CA LYS A 115 -13.70 38.89 -10.72
C LYS A 115 -13.28 40.00 -11.69
N GLU A 116 -12.65 39.63 -12.80
CA GLU A 116 -12.24 40.58 -13.85
C GLU A 116 -13.45 41.30 -14.46
N ILE A 117 -14.53 40.57 -14.79
CA ILE A 117 -15.77 41.15 -15.32
C ILE A 117 -16.38 42.14 -14.31
N ILE A 118 -16.42 41.79 -13.02
CA ILE A 118 -16.92 42.68 -11.96
C ILE A 118 -16.08 43.95 -11.89
N GLU A 119 -14.75 43.85 -12.00
CA GLU A 119 -13.85 44.99 -11.97
C GLU A 119 -14.08 45.92 -13.17
N LEU A 120 -14.14 45.38 -14.38
CA LEU A 120 -14.45 46.12 -15.60
C LEU A 120 -15.81 46.82 -15.51
N THR A 121 -16.83 46.12 -15.01
CA THR A 121 -18.19 46.68 -14.82
C THR A 121 -18.20 47.81 -13.78
N LYS A 122 -17.44 47.67 -12.68
CA LYS A 122 -17.30 48.73 -11.67
C LYS A 122 -16.61 49.97 -12.24
N ASN A 123 -15.59 49.79 -13.09
CA ASN A 123 -14.88 50.90 -13.71
C ASN A 123 -15.76 51.63 -14.73
N GLN A 124 -16.52 50.91 -15.55
CA GLN A 124 -17.50 51.50 -16.48
C GLN A 124 -18.57 52.33 -15.76
N LYS A 125 -19.06 51.87 -14.60
CA LYS A 125 -20.02 52.64 -13.79
C LYS A 125 -19.43 53.90 -13.17
N LYS A 126 -18.11 53.94 -12.91
CA LYS A 126 -17.42 55.14 -12.42
C LYS A 126 -17.18 56.17 -13.53
N GLU A 127 -17.02 55.74 -14.78
CA GLU A 127 -16.83 56.63 -15.93
C GLU A 127 -18.14 57.27 -16.41
N GLN A 128 -19.30 56.72 -16.01
CA GLN A 128 -20.64 57.21 -16.37
C GLN A 128 -21.30 58.09 -15.29
N ALA A 129 -20.62 58.33 -14.17
CA ALA A 129 -21.07 59.17 -13.05
C ALA A 129 -20.21 60.44 -12.96
#